data_AF-A0ABD5WV92-F1
#
_entry.id   AF-A0ABD5WV92-F1
#
_cell.length_a   1.000
_cell.length_b   1.000
_cell.length_c   1.000
_cell.angle_alpha   90.00
_cell.angle_beta   90.00
_cell.angle_gamma   90.00
#
_symmetry.space_group_name_H-M   'P 1'
#
loop_
_entity.id
_entity.type
_entity.pdbx_description
1 polymer ?
#
loop_
_entity_poly.entity_id
_entity_poly.type
_entity_poly.pdbx_seq_one_letter_code
_entity_poly.pdbx_strand_id
1 'polypeptide(L)'
;MTDKHIQNRIVEKLLRNRVIGSHKIRVDTAVNRYLPSHEQGRGKELVREMIREPESPIEGYGGSRDNIRLTSKEDAVEFLKSNDGNVPFGFG
;
A
#
# COMPACT_ATOMS: atom_id res chain seq x y z
N MET A 1 -8.39 13.69 -0.33
CA MET A 1 -8.96 12.46 -0.92
C MET A 1 -9.76 11.73 0.15
N THR A 2 -10.65 10.81 -0.24
CA THR A 2 -11.26 9.88 0.75
C THR A 2 -10.22 8.87 1.23
N ASP A 3 -10.44 8.27 2.39
CA ASP A 3 -9.53 7.24 2.94
C ASP A 3 -9.30 6.10 1.94
N LYS A 4 -10.35 5.66 1.26
CA LYS A 4 -10.25 4.58 0.26
C LYS A 4 -9.37 4.99 -0.93
N HIS A 5 -9.47 6.23 -1.41
CA HIS A 5 -8.58 6.73 -2.46
C HIS A 5 -7.12 6.77 -2.00
N ILE A 6 -6.85 7.10 -0.74
CA ILE A 6 -5.49 7.08 -0.17
C ILE A 6 -4.96 5.65 -0.14
N GLN A 7 -5.75 4.69 0.35
CA GLN A 7 -5.39 3.26 0.38
C GLN A 7 -5.09 2.74 -1.04
N ASN A 8 -6.01 2.96 -1.99
CA ASN A 8 -5.84 2.55 -3.39
C ASN A 8 -4.56 3.14 -3.99
N ARG A 9 -4.30 4.42 -3.75
CA ARG A 9 -3.10 5.09 -4.26
C ARG A 9 -1.82 4.49 -3.69
N ILE A 10 -1.79 4.14 -2.40
CA ILE A 10 -0.63 3.49 -1.80
C ILE A 10 -0.41 2.10 -2.42
N VAL A 11 -1.46 1.28 -2.50
CA VAL A 11 -1.39 -0.08 -3.08
C VAL A 11 -0.96 -0.02 -4.54
N GLU A 12 -1.53 0.89 -5.35
CA GLU A 12 -1.12 1.12 -6.74
C GLU A 12 0.38 1.42 -6.84
N LYS A 13 0.89 2.32 -6.00
CA LYS A 13 2.30 2.72 -6.04
C LYS A 13 3.23 1.61 -5.55
N LEU A 14 2.84 0.84 -4.54
CA LEU A 14 3.60 -0.34 -4.11
C LEU A 14 3.67 -1.38 -5.22
N LEU A 15 2.54 -1.66 -5.88
CA LEU A 15 2.44 -2.61 -6.98
C LEU A 15 3.28 -2.18 -8.18
N ARG A 16 3.15 -0.91 -8.58
CA ARG A 16 3.95 -0.30 -9.66
C ARG A 16 5.46 -0.41 -9.41
N ASN A 17 5.88 -0.29 -8.14
CA ASN A 17 7.29 -0.40 -7.74
C ASN A 17 7.72 -1.83 -7.38
N ARG A 18 6.82 -2.82 -7.51
CA ARG A 18 7.05 -4.23 -7.15
C ARG A 18 7.61 -4.38 -5.74
N VAL A 19 7.01 -3.69 -4.76
CA VAL A 19 7.36 -3.84 -3.34
C VAL A 19 6.72 -5.13 -2.80
N ILE A 20 7.24 -6.27 -3.24
CA ILE A 20 6.72 -7.62 -2.98
C ILE A 20 7.89 -8.55 -2.66
N GLY A 21 7.66 -9.61 -1.88
CA GLY A 21 8.70 -10.58 -1.54
C GLY A 21 9.82 -9.94 -0.71
N SER A 22 11.08 -10.04 -1.12
CA SER A 22 12.21 -9.47 -0.36
C SER A 22 12.28 -7.94 -0.42
N HIS A 23 11.57 -7.31 -1.37
CA HIS A 23 11.51 -5.86 -1.54
C HIS A 23 10.48 -5.25 -0.58
N LYS A 24 10.93 -4.28 0.21
CA LYS A 24 10.19 -3.62 1.28
C LYS A 24 10.50 -2.14 1.32
N ILE A 25 9.59 -1.36 1.87
CA ILE A 25 9.73 0.09 2.07
C ILE A 25 9.23 0.46 3.47
N ARG A 26 9.75 1.51 4.08
CA ARG A 26 9.18 2.03 5.34
C ARG A 26 7.84 2.69 5.09
N VAL A 27 6.90 2.57 6.03
CA VAL A 27 5.60 3.29 5.99
C VAL A 27 5.82 4.77 5.70
N ASP A 28 6.71 5.42 6.47
CA ASP A 28 7.04 6.84 6.29
C ASP A 28 7.56 7.16 4.89
N THR A 29 8.46 6.33 4.35
CA THR A 29 9.00 6.55 3.00
C THR A 29 7.92 6.38 1.93
N ALA A 30 7.06 5.37 2.05
CA ALA A 30 5.96 5.14 1.12
C ALA A 30 4.99 6.33 1.14
N VAL A 31 4.51 6.71 2.32
CA VAL A 31 3.54 7.79 2.49
C VAL A 31 4.11 9.13 2.01
N ASN A 32 5.35 9.47 2.39
CA ASN A 32 5.99 10.72 1.98
C ASN A 32 6.20 10.79 0.46
N ARG A 33 6.43 9.65 -0.19
CA ARG A 33 6.68 9.56 -1.64
C ARG A 33 5.40 9.52 -2.47
N TYR A 34 4.34 8.92 -1.93
CA TYR A 34 3.13 8.62 -2.71
C TYR A 34 2.01 9.63 -2.48
N LEU A 35 1.98 10.31 -1.33
CA LEU A 35 0.89 11.20 -0.95
C LEU A 35 1.34 12.67 -0.83
N PRO A 36 0.45 13.62 -1.15
CA PRO A 36 0.57 15.03 -0.76
C PRO A 36 0.80 15.19 0.75
N SER A 37 1.55 16.22 1.16
CA SER A 37 1.94 16.46 2.56
C SER A 37 0.77 16.50 3.54
N HIS A 38 -0.34 17.13 3.16
CA HIS A 38 -1.54 17.25 4.01
C HIS A 38 -2.30 15.93 4.22
N GLU A 39 -1.97 14.87 3.47
CA GLU A 39 -2.56 13.54 3.60
C GLU A 39 -1.61 12.53 4.23
N GLN A 40 -0.34 12.90 4.46
CA GLN A 40 0.68 11.98 4.96
C GLN A 40 0.37 11.48 6.38
N GLY A 41 -0.20 12.31 7.25
CA GLY A 41 -0.64 11.88 8.59
C GLY A 41 -1.67 10.75 8.48
N ARG A 42 -2.76 11.00 7.74
CA ARG A 42 -3.84 10.03 7.54
C ARG A 42 -3.36 8.77 6.81
N GLY A 43 -2.49 8.91 5.81
CA GLY A 43 -1.92 7.78 5.08
C GLY A 43 -1.14 6.82 5.98
N LYS A 44 -0.40 7.31 6.97
CA LYS A 44 0.32 6.44 7.92
C LYS A 44 -0.63 5.64 8.80
N GLU A 45 -1.71 6.27 9.28
CA GLU A 45 -2.75 5.60 10.07
C GLU A 45 -3.42 4.50 9.26
N LEU A 46 -3.87 4.81 8.04
CA LEU A 46 -4.55 3.87 7.16
C LEU A 46 -3.67 2.65 6.81
N VAL A 47 -2.37 2.84 6.56
CA VAL A 47 -1.47 1.70 6.30
C VAL A 47 -1.37 0.80 7.52
N ARG A 48 -1.31 1.36 8.73
CA ARG A 48 -1.23 0.57 9.97
C ARG A 48 -2.54 -0.12 10.30
N GLU A 49 -3.67 0.47 9.95
CA GLU A 49 -4.99 -0.17 10.01
C GLU A 49 -5.04 -1.35 9.04
N MET A 50 -4.66 -1.14 7.77
CA MET A 50 -4.60 -2.20 6.75
C MET A 50 -3.73 -3.37 7.18
N ILE A 51 -2.53 -3.16 7.73
CA ILE A 51 -1.65 -4.25 8.20
C ILE A 51 -2.33 -5.16 9.25
N ARG A 52 -3.31 -4.65 9.99
CA ARG A 52 -4.05 -5.43 11.00
C ARG A 52 -5.21 -6.22 10.41
N GLU A 53 -5.61 -5.93 9.18
CA GLU A 53 -6.69 -6.62 8.49
C GLU A 53 -6.13 -7.88 7.78
N PRO A 54 -6.66 -9.09 8.06
CA PRO A 54 -6.15 -10.32 7.44
C PRO A 54 -6.23 -10.32 5.91
N GLU A 55 -7.22 -9.65 5.35
CA GLU A 55 -7.48 -9.57 3.90
C GLU A 55 -6.77 -8.38 3.24
N SER A 56 -5.91 -7.67 3.98
CA SER A 56 -5.19 -6.53 3.42
C SER A 56 -4.12 -6.98 2.42
N PRO A 57 -3.97 -6.29 1.28
CA PRO A 57 -2.90 -6.58 0.32
C PRO A 57 -1.52 -6.10 0.82
N ILE A 58 -1.44 -5.49 2.00
CA ILE A 58 -0.21 -4.96 2.62
C ILE A 58 0.02 -5.68 3.95
N GLU A 59 1.24 -6.15 4.16
CA GLU A 59 1.69 -6.72 5.43
C GLU A 59 2.93 -5.98 5.98
N GLY A 60 3.08 -6.03 7.31
CA GLY A 60 4.30 -5.61 7.98
C GLY A 60 5.42 -6.62 7.77
N TYR A 61 6.66 -6.16 7.53
CA TYR A 61 7.75 -7.06 7.18
C TYR A 61 9.11 -6.66 7.78
N GLY A 62 9.79 -7.60 8.45
CA GLY A 62 11.17 -7.38 8.91
C GLY A 62 11.31 -6.52 10.17
N GLY A 63 10.33 -6.57 11.07
CA GLY A 63 10.46 -6.13 12.47
C GLY A 63 10.48 -4.60 12.68
N SER A 64 11.40 -4.13 13.54
CA SER A 64 11.38 -2.83 14.24
C SER A 64 11.38 -1.54 13.40
N ARG A 65 11.44 -1.64 12.06
CA ARG A 65 11.61 -0.48 11.16
C ARG A 65 10.32 -0.01 10.47
N ASP A 66 9.16 -0.47 10.92
CA ASP A 66 7.84 -0.12 10.35
C ASP A 66 7.86 -0.28 8.81
N ASN A 67 8.40 -1.41 8.38
CA ASN A 67 8.56 -1.76 6.98
C ASN A 67 7.30 -2.50 6.51
N ILE A 68 6.90 -2.20 5.27
CA ILE A 68 5.76 -2.81 4.60
C ILE A 68 6.16 -3.37 3.24
N ARG A 69 5.37 -4.34 2.78
CA ARG A 69 5.36 -4.85 1.41
C ARG A 69 3.96 -5.33 1.07
N LEU A 70 3.73 -5.61 -0.21
CA LEU A 70 2.53 -6.33 -0.62
C LEU A 70 2.66 -7.81 -0.26
N THR A 71 1.54 -8.42 0.10
CA THR A 71 1.41 -9.86 0.34
C THR A 71 1.70 -10.65 -0.94
N SER A 72 1.05 -10.25 -2.03
CA SER A 72 1.25 -10.79 -3.37
C SER A 72 0.92 -9.75 -4.44
N LYS A 73 1.19 -10.08 -5.71
CA LYS A 73 0.74 -9.25 -6.83
C LYS A 73 -0.78 -9.35 -6.97
N GLU A 74 -1.30 -10.56 -6.80
CA GLU A 74 -2.69 -10.94 -7.03
C GLU A 74 -3.61 -10.22 -6.04
N ASP A 75 -3.29 -10.24 -4.74
CA ASP A 75 -4.08 -9.55 -3.71
C ASP A 75 -4.10 -8.04 -3.94
N ALA A 76 -2.98 -7.46 -4.39
CA ALA A 76 -2.92 -6.04 -4.69
C ALA A 76 -3.80 -5.67 -5.89
N VAL A 77 -3.82 -6.50 -6.94
CA VAL A 77 -4.67 -6.32 -8.11
C VAL A 77 -6.14 -6.48 -7.74
N GLU A 78 -6.47 -7.52 -6.97
CA GLU A 78 -7.83 -7.78 -6.49
C GLU A 78 -8.34 -6.64 -5.61
N PHE A 79 -7.54 -6.18 -4.65
CA PHE A 79 -7.87 -5.04 -3.81
C PHE A 79 -8.18 -3.80 -4.65
N LEU A 80 -7.36 -3.49 -5.65
CA LEU A 80 -7.58 -2.33 -6.51
C LEU A 80 -8.86 -2.50 -7.35
N LYS A 81 -9.09 -3.68 -7.95
CA LYS A 81 -10.30 -3.94 -8.74
C LYS A 81 -11.58 -3.85 -7.90
N SER A 82 -11.56 -4.41 -6.69
CA SER A 82 -12.73 -4.44 -5.78
C SER A 82 -13.05 -3.08 -5.13
N ASN A 83 -12.13 -2.11 -5.20
CA ASN A 83 -12.29 -0.81 -4.57
C ASN A 83 -12.24 0.36 -5.58
N ASP A 84 -12.55 0.11 -6.86
CA ASP A 84 -12.51 1.11 -7.94
C ASP A 84 -11.14 1.82 -8.07
N GLY A 85 -10.08 1.12 -7.72
CA GLY A 85 -8.69 1.56 -7.79
C GLY A 85 -8.06 1.34 -9.16
N ASN A 86 -6.97 2.07 -9.42
CA ASN A 86 -6.24 1.95 -10.67
C ASN A 86 -5.23 0.80 -10.62
N VAL A 87 -5.36 -0.20 -11.49
CA VAL A 87 -4.35 -1.26 -11.67
C VAL A 87 -3.25 -0.76 -12.61
N PRO A 88 -1.96 -0.73 -12.20
CA PRO A 88 -0.88 -0.32 -13.08
C PRO A 88 -0.77 -1.18 -14.35
N PHE A 89 -0.39 -0.57 -15.47
CA PHE A 89 -0.17 -1.27 -16.73
C PHE A 89 0.81 -2.45 -16.56
N GLY A 90 0.49 -3.60 -17.16
CA GLY A 90 1.26 -4.84 -17.04
C GLY A 90 0.88 -5.74 -15.85
N PHE A 91 -0.13 -5.34 -15.06
CA PHE A 91 -0.65 -6.12 -13.92
C PHE A 91 -2.14 -6.47 -14.05
N GLY A 92 -2.79 -6.04 -15.14
CA GLY A 92 -4.22 -6.23 -15.43
C GLY A 92 -4.61 -7.67 -15.71
#